data_AF-A0A7W4C497-F1
#
_entry.id   AF-A0A7W4C497-F1
#
_cell.length_a   1.000
_cell.length_b   1.000
_cell.length_c   1.000
_cell.angle_alpha   90.00
_cell.angle_beta   90.00
_cell.angle_gamma   90.00
#
_symmetry.space_group_name_H-M   'P 1'
#
loop_
_entity.id
_entity.type
_entity.pdbx_description
1 polymer ?
#
loop_
_entity_poly.entity_id
_entity_poly.type
_entity_poly.pdbx_seq_one_letter_code
_entity_poly.pdbx_strand_id
1 'polypeptide(L)'
;ADVLLANKAQYYTETDHLQLQQFLNKLHLQQTPLISINNHFTDVDQIQQLLMRLNVPTKYKAIQTRQRLLGRETLMDNWLSNELPLSDIDNPEFSSTGFIHKTNQGEGCYSSGWIFSAAHCFQFEQFMAWVDTVKLDKVLRLKAIVITRDGVLSANMVDDKLMLNELDDALDTRVEIISDIPLEHERLQQQLLACLLT
;
A
#
# COMPACT_ATOMS: atom_id res chain seq x y z
N ALA A 1 8.58 13.59 -13.43
CA ALA A 1 7.45 14.29 -12.78
C ALA A 1 7.61 15.79 -12.95
N ASP A 2 6.50 16.55 -13.01
CA ASP A 2 6.54 18.02 -13.12
C ASP A 2 6.58 18.73 -11.77
N VAL A 3 6.03 18.09 -10.73
CA VAL A 3 6.01 18.57 -9.33
C VAL A 3 6.17 17.36 -8.42
N LEU A 4 6.87 17.52 -7.31
CA LEU A 4 6.98 16.54 -6.23
C LEU A 4 6.24 17.05 -5.01
N LEU A 5 5.45 16.18 -4.39
CA LEU A 5 4.70 16.48 -3.18
C LEU A 5 5.22 15.62 -2.03
N ALA A 6 5.87 16.24 -1.05
CA ALA A 6 6.26 15.59 0.20
C ALA A 6 5.11 15.70 1.21
N ASN A 7 4.20 14.73 1.18
CA ASN A 7 3.04 14.67 2.06
C ASN A 7 3.42 14.20 3.47
N LYS A 8 2.61 14.59 4.47
CA LYS A 8 2.80 14.34 5.90
C LYS A 8 4.03 15.03 6.50
N ALA A 9 4.40 16.19 5.95
CA ALA A 9 5.59 16.93 6.35
C ALA A 9 5.67 17.26 7.85
N GLN A 10 4.54 17.28 8.57
CA GLN A 10 4.51 17.48 10.02
C GLN A 10 5.18 16.37 10.84
N TYR A 11 5.38 15.17 10.27
CA TYR A 11 6.02 14.06 10.97
C TYR A 11 7.51 13.91 10.65
N TYR A 12 8.05 14.74 9.75
CA TYR A 12 9.45 14.63 9.33
C TYR A 12 10.34 15.62 10.06
N THR A 13 11.56 15.17 10.31
CA THR A 13 12.63 15.96 10.93
C THR A 13 13.47 16.66 9.86
N GLU A 14 14.31 17.61 10.29
CA GLU A 14 15.30 18.23 9.39
C GLU A 14 16.23 17.19 8.74
N THR A 15 16.51 16.09 9.42
CA THR A 15 17.34 15.01 8.88
C THR A 15 16.64 14.29 7.73
N ASP A 16 15.34 14.03 7.85
CA ASP A 16 14.55 13.38 6.79
C ASP A 16 14.47 14.26 5.54
N HIS A 17 14.34 15.58 5.72
CA HIS A 17 14.40 16.54 4.61
C HIS A 17 15.75 16.51 3.88
N LEU A 18 16.87 16.39 4.61
CA LEU A 18 18.20 16.24 4.00
C LEU A 18 18.33 14.92 3.24
N GLN A 19 17.83 13.82 3.79
CA GLN A 19 17.83 12.52 3.12
C GLN A 19 16.99 12.54 1.84
N LEU A 20 15.82 13.16 1.88
CA LEU A 20 14.98 13.38 0.69
C LEU A 20 15.74 14.18 -0.37
N GLN A 21 16.40 15.28 0.00
CA GLN A 21 17.18 16.08 -0.94
C GLN A 21 18.31 15.27 -1.59
N GLN A 22 19.03 14.46 -0.81
CA GLN A 22 20.08 13.57 -1.33
C GLN A 22 19.49 12.53 -2.29
N PHE A 23 18.31 11.97 -1.98
CA PHE A 23 17.61 11.02 -2.84
C PHE A 23 17.18 11.66 -4.16
N LEU A 24 16.60 12.86 -4.11
CA LEU A 24 16.23 13.61 -5.32
C LEU A 24 17.44 13.96 -6.19
N ASN A 25 18.59 14.26 -5.59
CA ASN A 25 19.82 14.48 -6.34
C ASN A 25 20.27 13.21 -7.08
N LYS A 26 20.21 12.04 -6.42
CA LYS A 26 20.54 10.75 -7.06
C LYS A 26 19.62 10.43 -8.25
N LEU A 27 18.34 10.80 -8.14
CA LEU A 27 17.37 10.65 -9.23
C LEU A 27 17.46 11.76 -10.29
N HIS A 28 18.37 12.73 -10.14
CA HIS A 28 18.50 13.91 -11.00
C HIS A 28 17.22 14.77 -11.04
N LEU A 29 16.43 14.74 -9.96
CA LEU A 29 15.18 15.48 -9.77
C LEU A 29 15.36 16.76 -8.95
N GLN A 30 16.59 17.19 -8.69
CA GLN A 30 16.90 18.38 -7.88
C GLN A 30 16.31 19.71 -8.39
N GLN A 31 15.97 19.77 -9.68
CA GLN A 31 15.31 20.93 -10.29
C GLN A 31 13.79 20.80 -10.31
N THR A 32 13.26 19.62 -9.97
CA THR A 32 11.83 19.39 -9.90
C THR A 32 11.29 20.08 -8.66
N PRO A 33 10.28 20.95 -8.79
CA PRO A 33 9.76 21.67 -7.64
C PRO A 33 9.18 20.73 -6.58
N LEU A 34 9.68 20.84 -5.34
CA LEU A 34 9.23 20.10 -4.18
C LEU A 34 8.31 20.97 -3.31
N ILE A 35 7.10 20.49 -3.02
CA ILE A 35 6.16 21.13 -2.10
C ILE A 35 5.99 20.20 -0.90
N SER A 36 6.35 20.68 0.29
CA SER A 36 6.12 19.96 1.55
C SER A 36 4.75 20.31 2.08
N ILE A 37 3.92 19.30 2.33
CA ILE A 37 2.51 19.48 2.68
C ILE A 37 2.24 18.77 4.00
N ASN A 38 1.65 19.52 4.92
CA ASN A 38 1.23 19.01 6.21
C ASN A 38 -0.16 18.38 6.12
N ASN A 39 -0.61 17.70 7.18
CA ASN A 39 -1.95 17.14 7.21
C ASN A 39 -3.02 18.20 6.87
N HIS A 40 -3.98 17.81 6.04
CA HIS A 40 -5.20 18.54 5.69
C HIS A 40 -5.14 19.63 4.60
N PHE A 41 -4.02 19.85 3.90
CA PHE A 41 -3.97 20.83 2.79
C PHE A 41 -4.61 22.18 3.17
N THR A 42 -4.32 22.70 4.36
CA THR A 42 -5.01 23.90 4.88
C THR A 42 -4.34 25.20 4.49
N ASP A 43 -3.11 25.16 3.99
CA ASP A 43 -2.36 26.33 3.56
C ASP A 43 -2.82 26.76 2.16
N VAL A 44 -3.55 27.88 2.11
CA VAL A 44 -4.12 28.46 0.89
C VAL A 44 -3.03 28.82 -0.11
N ASP A 45 -1.87 29.32 0.34
CA ASP A 45 -0.79 29.71 -0.55
C ASP A 45 -0.14 28.48 -1.20
N GLN A 46 0.05 27.40 -0.43
CA GLN A 46 0.55 26.12 -0.98
C GLN A 46 -0.44 25.52 -1.98
N ILE A 47 -1.75 25.56 -1.70
CA ILE A 47 -2.79 25.10 -2.63
C ILE A 47 -2.75 25.95 -3.90
N GLN A 48 -2.68 27.27 -3.79
CA GLN A 48 -2.64 28.14 -4.96
C GLN A 48 -1.40 27.90 -5.81
N GLN A 49 -0.22 27.70 -5.19
CA GLN A 49 0.99 27.32 -5.89
C GLN A 49 0.86 25.98 -6.61
N LEU A 50 0.23 24.98 -5.97
CA LEU A 50 -0.04 23.68 -6.59
C LEU A 50 -1.00 23.82 -7.79
N LEU A 51 -2.12 24.52 -7.61
CA LEU A 51 -3.11 24.75 -8.67
C LEU A 51 -2.51 25.48 -9.88
N MET A 52 -1.67 26.49 -9.65
CA MET A 52 -0.98 27.18 -10.75
C MET A 52 -0.08 26.24 -11.55
N ARG A 53 0.54 25.25 -10.91
CA ARG A 53 1.41 24.27 -11.58
C ARG A 53 0.63 23.18 -12.30
N LEU A 54 -0.51 22.75 -11.74
CA LEU A 54 -1.42 21.79 -12.39
C LEU A 54 -2.09 22.38 -13.64
N ASN A 55 -2.17 23.71 -13.75
CA ASN A 55 -2.71 24.40 -14.92
C ASN A 55 -1.72 24.50 -16.10
N VAL A 56 -0.56 23.87 -16.01
CA VAL A 56 0.44 23.80 -17.09
C VAL A 56 0.43 22.39 -17.71
N PRO A 57 0.47 22.25 -19.04
CA PRO A 57 0.57 20.94 -19.68
C PRO A 57 1.77 20.16 -19.13
N THR A 58 1.54 18.87 -18.84
CA THR A 58 2.58 18.01 -18.29
C THR A 58 3.77 17.89 -19.25
N LYS A 59 5.00 17.96 -18.73
CA LYS A 59 6.22 17.65 -19.51
C LYS A 59 6.48 16.15 -19.54
N TYR A 60 5.78 15.39 -18.70
CA TYR A 60 5.83 13.95 -18.70
C TYR A 60 5.15 13.41 -19.97
N LYS A 61 5.93 12.70 -20.79
CA LYS A 61 5.39 11.93 -21.89
C LYS A 61 5.16 10.52 -21.39
N ALA A 62 3.89 10.15 -21.21
CA ALA A 62 3.52 8.77 -20.92
C ALA A 62 4.09 7.86 -22.02
N ILE A 63 4.81 6.82 -21.62
CA ILE A 63 5.21 5.75 -22.53
C ILE A 63 3.91 5.08 -22.97
N GLN A 64 3.53 5.24 -24.24
CA GLN A 64 2.38 4.54 -24.81
C GLN A 64 2.71 3.06 -24.95
N THR A 65 2.59 2.31 -23.86
CA THR A 65 2.46 0.86 -23.94
C THR A 65 1.05 0.60 -24.51
N ARG A 66 0.97 0.36 -25.82
CA ARG A 66 -0.26 -0.16 -26.44
C ARG A 66 -0.57 -1.49 -25.74
N GLN A 67 -1.62 -1.55 -24.90
CA GLN A 67 -2.72 -2.52 -25.06
C GLN A 67 -3.79 -2.45 -23.93
N ARG A 68 -5.05 -2.36 -24.41
CA ARG A 68 -6.31 -2.91 -23.87
C ARG A 68 -7.12 -2.10 -22.83
N LEU A 69 -8.11 -1.41 -23.39
CA LEU A 69 -9.41 -1.10 -22.81
C LEU A 69 -10.10 -2.35 -22.22
N LEU A 70 -10.40 -2.31 -20.92
CA LEU A 70 -11.54 -2.89 -20.17
C LEU A 70 -11.07 -3.24 -18.75
N GLY A 71 -11.38 -2.39 -17.77
CA GLY A 71 -11.07 -2.66 -16.36
C GLY A 71 -11.14 -1.40 -15.50
N ARG A 72 -12.35 -1.13 -15.01
CA ARG A 72 -12.76 -0.20 -13.95
C ARG A 72 -11.65 0.15 -12.95
N GLU A 73 -11.36 1.45 -12.79
CA GLU A 73 -10.45 1.96 -11.75
C GLU A 73 -11.01 1.60 -10.37
N THR A 74 -10.32 0.72 -9.64
CA THR A 74 -10.70 0.28 -8.29
C THR A 74 -9.77 0.89 -7.26
N LEU A 75 -10.22 0.94 -6.00
CA LEU A 75 -9.56 1.48 -4.81
C LEU A 75 -8.16 0.90 -4.49
N MET A 76 -7.62 0.03 -5.36
CA MET A 76 -6.34 -0.66 -5.27
C MET A 76 -5.14 0.28 -5.48
N ASP A 77 -5.29 1.35 -6.27
CA ASP A 77 -4.20 2.27 -6.62
C ASP A 77 -3.58 2.98 -5.39
N ASN A 78 -4.34 3.13 -4.31
CA ASN A 78 -3.90 3.82 -3.10
C ASN A 78 -3.14 2.95 -2.10
N TRP A 79 -3.08 1.62 -2.27
CA TRP A 79 -2.47 0.74 -1.28
C TRP A 79 -0.97 0.49 -1.48
N LEU A 80 -0.38 0.83 -2.64
CA LEU A 80 0.98 0.44 -3.00
C LEU A 80 1.91 1.58 -3.45
N SER A 81 1.62 2.83 -3.13
CA SER A 81 2.53 3.94 -3.51
C SER A 81 3.77 3.97 -2.60
N ASN A 82 4.86 3.34 -3.07
CA ASN A 82 6.24 3.82 -3.01
C ASN A 82 7.09 3.08 -4.09
N GLU A 83 7.06 3.66 -5.31
CA GLU A 83 7.86 3.54 -6.59
C GLU A 83 8.75 2.31 -6.90
N LEU A 84 9.08 1.83 -8.13
CA LEU A 84 8.65 1.73 -9.57
C LEU A 84 9.81 0.88 -10.23
N PRO A 85 9.62 -0.03 -11.22
CA PRO A 85 8.91 0.22 -12.47
C PRO A 85 7.73 -0.74 -12.73
N LEU A 86 6.71 -0.14 -13.33
CA LEU A 86 5.50 -0.74 -13.86
C LEU A 86 5.80 -1.74 -14.99
N SER A 87 5.73 -3.03 -14.68
CA SER A 87 5.33 -4.07 -15.64
C SER A 87 4.96 -5.40 -14.97
N ASP A 88 5.45 -5.67 -13.75
CA ASP A 88 5.40 -7.03 -13.19
C ASP A 88 4.50 -7.18 -11.95
N ILE A 89 3.82 -6.11 -11.49
CA ILE A 89 2.99 -6.14 -10.27
C ILE A 89 1.50 -6.35 -10.57
N ASP A 90 1.03 -5.99 -11.76
CA ASP A 90 -0.38 -6.17 -12.14
C ASP A 90 -0.72 -7.63 -12.45
N ASN A 91 0.31 -8.50 -12.53
CA ASN A 91 0.12 -9.93 -12.71
C ASN A 91 1.22 -10.68 -11.93
N PRO A 92 1.12 -10.77 -10.59
CA PRO A 92 2.11 -11.46 -9.78
C PRO A 92 2.31 -12.89 -10.29
N GLU A 93 3.52 -13.21 -10.73
CA GLU A 93 3.89 -14.60 -11.03
C GLU A 93 3.96 -15.36 -9.70
N PHE A 94 2.87 -16.03 -9.36
CA PHE A 94 2.82 -16.88 -8.19
C PHE A 94 3.72 -18.09 -8.38
N SER A 95 4.56 -18.37 -7.38
CA SER A 95 5.30 -19.63 -7.33
C SER A 95 4.34 -20.82 -7.20
N SER A 96 4.87 -22.05 -7.21
CA SER A 96 4.06 -23.27 -7.04
C SER A 96 3.22 -23.30 -5.75
N THR A 97 3.54 -22.47 -4.75
CA THR A 97 2.77 -22.33 -3.51
C THR A 97 1.56 -21.41 -3.62
N GLY A 98 1.42 -20.65 -4.70
CA GLY A 98 0.25 -19.80 -4.97
C GLY A 98 0.18 -18.48 -4.20
N PHE A 99 1.25 -18.10 -3.49
CA PHE A 99 1.34 -16.84 -2.77
C PHE A 99 2.75 -16.22 -2.81
N ILE A 100 2.83 -14.91 -2.53
CA ILE A 100 4.04 -14.10 -2.40
C ILE A 100 4.06 -13.52 -0.99
N HIS A 101 5.22 -13.51 -0.34
CA HIS A 101 5.45 -12.83 0.94
C HIS A 101 6.56 -11.78 0.79
N LYS A 102 6.33 -10.57 1.33
CA LYS A 102 7.28 -9.47 1.36
C LYS A 102 7.37 -8.91 2.78
N THR A 103 8.58 -8.57 3.19
CA THR A 103 8.84 -7.88 4.46
C THR A 103 9.48 -6.53 4.19
N ASN A 104 9.25 -5.58 5.10
CA ASN A 104 9.95 -4.31 5.08
C ASN A 104 10.31 -3.90 6.52
N GLN A 105 11.39 -3.14 6.64
CA GLN A 105 11.79 -2.52 7.89
C GLN A 105 12.29 -1.10 7.58
N GLY A 106 11.68 -0.11 8.21
CA GLY A 106 12.01 1.29 8.00
C GLY A 106 11.29 2.15 9.02
N GLU A 107 11.86 3.32 9.33
CA GLU A 107 11.22 4.32 10.21
C GLU A 107 10.83 3.75 11.60
N GLY A 108 11.61 2.79 12.11
CA GLY A 108 11.33 2.11 13.38
C GLY A 108 10.19 1.10 13.34
N CYS A 109 9.60 0.84 12.16
CA CYS A 109 8.51 -0.09 11.96
C CYS A 109 8.97 -1.35 11.21
N TYR A 110 8.23 -2.43 11.42
CA TYR A 110 8.33 -3.70 10.72
C TYR A 110 7.01 -3.97 10.00
N SER A 111 7.08 -4.41 8.75
CA SER A 111 5.90 -4.87 8.04
C SER A 111 6.08 -6.25 7.41
N SER A 112 4.98 -6.99 7.31
CA SER A 112 4.89 -8.26 6.61
C SER A 112 3.60 -8.28 5.78
N GLY A 113 3.76 -8.57 4.50
CA GLY A 113 2.69 -8.54 3.51
C GLY A 113 2.63 -9.82 2.69
N TRP A 114 1.43 -10.37 2.54
CA TRP A 114 1.14 -11.57 1.76
C TRP A 114 0.18 -11.23 0.61
N ILE A 115 0.43 -11.83 -0.55
CA ILE A 115 -0.44 -11.77 -1.72
C ILE A 115 -0.74 -13.21 -2.14
N PHE A 116 -2.01 -13.59 -2.20
CA PHE A 116 -2.47 -14.91 -2.64
C PHE A 116 -3.25 -14.77 -3.94
N SER A 117 -3.03 -15.69 -4.88
CA SER A 117 -3.80 -15.70 -6.13
C SER A 117 -5.30 -15.80 -5.88
N ALA A 118 -6.13 -15.30 -6.80
CA ALA A 118 -7.59 -15.43 -6.70
C ALA A 118 -8.10 -16.88 -6.67
N ALA A 119 -7.26 -17.87 -7.01
CA ALA A 119 -7.59 -19.29 -6.84
C ALA A 119 -7.67 -19.71 -5.37
N HIS A 120 -7.07 -18.95 -4.46
CA HIS A 120 -7.10 -19.20 -3.02
C HIS A 120 -8.20 -18.38 -2.35
N CYS A 121 -9.32 -19.05 -2.07
CA CYS A 121 -10.40 -18.47 -1.27
C CYS A 121 -10.15 -18.74 0.23
N PHE A 122 -10.48 -17.78 1.07
CA PHE A 122 -10.36 -17.87 2.52
C PHE A 122 -11.69 -18.23 3.18
N GLN A 123 -11.60 -18.94 4.31
CA GLN A 123 -12.70 -19.16 5.24
C GLN A 123 -12.89 -17.89 6.08
N PHE A 124 -14.04 -17.24 5.94
CA PHE A 124 -14.31 -15.95 6.57
C PHE A 124 -14.11 -16.01 8.09
N GLU A 125 -14.69 -17.00 8.75
CA GLU A 125 -14.64 -17.14 10.21
C GLU A 125 -13.21 -17.36 10.71
N GLN A 126 -12.42 -18.17 9.98
CA GLN A 126 -11.03 -18.43 10.34
C GLN A 126 -10.16 -17.18 10.15
N PHE A 127 -10.36 -16.45 9.05
CA PHE A 127 -9.68 -15.19 8.82
C PHE A 127 -10.00 -14.17 9.91
N MET A 128 -11.27 -14.04 10.31
CA MET A 128 -11.66 -13.14 11.38
C MET A 128 -11.06 -13.53 12.74
N ALA A 129 -11.03 -14.83 13.08
CA ALA A 129 -10.34 -15.31 14.28
C ALA A 129 -8.83 -15.04 14.25
N TRP A 130 -8.22 -15.10 13.07
CA TRP A 130 -6.83 -14.71 12.87
C TRP A 130 -6.62 -13.21 13.08
N VAL A 131 -7.50 -12.35 12.55
CA VAL A 131 -7.47 -10.90 12.79
C VAL A 131 -7.55 -10.58 14.28
N ASP A 132 -8.42 -11.26 15.03
CA ASP A 132 -8.51 -11.11 16.48
C ASP A 132 -7.21 -11.54 17.19
N THR A 133 -6.52 -12.57 16.69
CA THR A 133 -5.22 -12.98 17.22
C THR A 133 -4.16 -11.91 16.95
N VAL A 134 -4.12 -11.35 15.74
CA VAL A 134 -3.20 -10.26 15.37
C VAL A 134 -3.47 -9.00 16.20
N LYS A 135 -4.73 -8.73 16.54
CA LYS A 135 -5.09 -7.64 17.44
C LYS A 135 -4.48 -7.80 18.84
N LEU A 136 -4.44 -9.03 19.37
CA LEU A 136 -3.80 -9.32 20.66
C LEU A 136 -2.29 -9.10 20.64
N ASP A 137 -1.66 -9.24 19.47
CA ASP A 137 -0.23 -8.95 19.26
C ASP A 137 0.07 -7.43 19.28
N LYS A 138 -0.95 -6.56 19.43
CA LYS A 138 -0.84 -5.09 19.53
C LYS A 138 -0.10 -4.43 18.38
N VAL A 139 -0.37 -4.87 17.16
CA VAL A 139 0.18 -4.27 15.95
C VAL A 139 -0.37 -2.85 15.72
N LEU A 140 0.41 -1.99 15.07
CA LEU A 140 -0.03 -0.62 14.73
C LEU A 140 -1.18 -0.64 13.71
N ARG A 141 -1.08 -1.53 12.72
CA ARG A 141 -2.05 -1.60 11.62
C ARG A 141 -2.15 -2.99 11.01
N LEU A 142 -3.37 -3.34 10.60
CA LEU A 142 -3.63 -4.41 9.64
C LEU A 142 -4.46 -3.86 8.48
N LYS A 143 -4.10 -4.24 7.26
CA LYS A 143 -4.85 -3.95 6.04
C LYS A 143 -5.03 -5.25 5.28
N ALA A 144 -6.25 -5.59 4.89
CA ALA A 144 -6.49 -6.74 4.05
C ALA A 144 -7.60 -6.52 3.00
N ILE A 145 -7.44 -7.16 1.86
CA ILE A 145 -8.51 -7.49 0.90
C ILE A 145 -8.51 -9.00 0.82
N VAL A 146 -9.63 -9.65 1.12
CA VAL A 146 -9.72 -11.10 1.20
C VAL A 146 -10.87 -11.60 0.35
N ILE A 147 -10.57 -12.54 -0.52
CA ILE A 147 -11.54 -13.26 -1.34
C ILE A 147 -12.04 -14.46 -0.54
N THR A 148 -13.34 -14.52 -0.28
CA THR A 148 -14.02 -15.64 0.37
C THR A 148 -15.05 -16.26 -0.58
N ARG A 149 -15.67 -17.38 -0.20
CA ARG A 149 -16.77 -17.97 -1.00
C ARG A 149 -18.00 -17.06 -1.10
N ASP A 150 -18.24 -16.26 -0.06
CA ASP A 150 -19.46 -15.44 0.06
C ASP A 150 -19.27 -14.02 -0.47
N GLY A 151 -18.06 -13.68 -0.92
CA GLY A 151 -17.75 -12.36 -1.48
C GLY A 151 -16.34 -11.90 -1.14
N VAL A 152 -16.05 -10.65 -1.48
CA VAL A 152 -14.78 -10.00 -1.19
C VAL A 152 -14.96 -9.01 -0.06
N LEU A 153 -14.05 -9.03 0.91
CA LEU A 153 -14.06 -8.09 2.03
C LEU A 153 -12.75 -7.31 2.09
N SER A 154 -12.86 -6.06 2.55
CA SER A 154 -11.73 -5.27 3.02
C SER A 154 -11.75 -5.19 4.53
N ALA A 155 -10.59 -5.35 5.15
CA ALA A 155 -10.35 -5.15 6.56
C ALA A 155 -9.30 -4.06 6.76
N ASN A 156 -9.58 -3.10 7.63
CA ASN A 156 -8.62 -2.08 8.00
C ASN A 156 -8.68 -1.90 9.52
N MET A 157 -7.61 -2.28 10.21
CA MET A 157 -7.45 -2.13 11.65
C MET A 157 -6.36 -1.11 11.92
N VAL A 158 -6.64 -0.09 12.72
CA VAL A 158 -5.65 0.89 13.22
C VAL A 158 -5.94 1.11 14.69
N ASP A 159 -4.92 1.04 15.54
CA ASP A 159 -5.05 1.22 16.99
C ASP A 159 -6.22 0.41 17.58
N ASP A 160 -6.23 -0.90 17.29
CA ASP A 160 -7.26 -1.86 17.73
C ASP A 160 -8.70 -1.63 17.23
N LYS A 161 -8.93 -0.64 16.36
CA LYS A 161 -10.23 -0.35 15.75
C LYS A 161 -10.30 -0.98 14.36
N LEU A 162 -11.06 -2.07 14.26
CA LEU A 162 -11.30 -2.78 13.02
C LEU A 162 -12.50 -2.20 12.27
N MET A 163 -12.31 -1.89 11.00
CA MET A 163 -13.36 -1.53 10.04
C MET A 163 -13.40 -2.59 8.93
N LEU A 164 -14.60 -3.08 8.63
CA LEU A 164 -14.85 -4.03 7.55
C LEU A 164 -15.74 -3.37 6.49
N ASN A 165 -15.45 -3.60 5.21
CA ASN A 165 -16.36 -3.24 4.12
C ASN A 165 -16.40 -4.36 3.08
N GLU A 166 -17.57 -4.60 2.51
CA GLU A 166 -17.75 -5.47 1.35
C GLU A 166 -17.24 -4.78 0.07
N LEU A 167 -16.68 -5.56 -0.85
CA LEU A 167 -16.20 -5.12 -2.16
C LEU A 167 -16.86 -5.95 -3.27
N ASP A 168 -17.00 -5.35 -4.46
CA ASP A 168 -17.58 -6.01 -5.64
C ASP A 168 -16.69 -7.17 -6.12
N ASP A 169 -15.39 -6.92 -6.30
CA ASP A 169 -14.40 -7.88 -6.80
C ASP A 169 -12.98 -7.60 -6.30
N ALA A 170 -12.09 -8.58 -6.47
CA ALA A 170 -10.65 -8.43 -6.29
C ALA A 170 -9.88 -9.40 -7.19
N LEU A 171 -8.69 -8.99 -7.63
CA LEU A 171 -7.80 -9.78 -8.49
C LEU A 171 -6.96 -10.79 -7.68
N ASP A 172 -6.79 -10.55 -6.39
CA ASP A 172 -6.01 -11.35 -5.46
C ASP A 172 -6.44 -11.04 -4.02
N THR A 173 -6.03 -11.89 -3.08
CA THR A 173 -6.11 -11.60 -1.65
C THR A 173 -4.81 -10.95 -1.21
N ARG A 174 -4.88 -9.81 -0.51
CA ARG A 174 -3.71 -9.10 0.04
C ARG A 174 -3.89 -8.88 1.52
N VAL A 175 -2.86 -9.15 2.31
CA VAL A 175 -2.86 -8.94 3.76
C VAL A 175 -1.54 -8.27 4.13
N GLU A 176 -1.58 -7.19 4.89
CA GLU A 176 -0.40 -6.48 5.38
C GLU A 176 -0.57 -6.16 6.87
N ILE A 177 0.47 -6.43 7.64
CA ILE A 177 0.59 -6.05 9.05
C ILE A 177 1.77 -5.07 9.18
N ILE A 178 1.58 -4.02 9.97
CA ILE A 178 2.62 -3.06 10.35
C ILE A 178 2.67 -2.99 11.88
N SER A 179 3.87 -3.07 12.43
CA SER A 179 4.14 -3.09 13.86
C SER A 179 5.38 -2.26 14.22
N ASP A 180 5.44 -1.73 15.43
CA ASP A 180 6.64 -1.11 16.02
C ASP A 180 7.60 -2.14 16.64
N ILE A 181 7.17 -3.40 16.75
CA ILE A 181 7.98 -4.54 17.19
C ILE A 181 8.17 -5.56 16.07
N PRO A 182 9.27 -6.35 16.08
CA PRO A 182 9.49 -7.40 15.10
C PRO A 182 8.32 -8.40 15.02
N LEU A 183 7.93 -8.74 13.79
CA LEU A 183 6.83 -9.67 13.51
C LEU A 183 7.37 -11.11 13.35
N GLU A 184 6.71 -12.07 13.97
CA GLU A 184 6.95 -13.51 13.76
C GLU A 184 6.30 -13.95 12.43
N HIS A 185 6.86 -13.51 11.30
CA HIS A 185 6.24 -13.67 9.99
C HIS A 185 5.95 -15.14 9.61
N GLU A 186 6.76 -16.10 10.06
CA GLU A 186 6.52 -17.53 9.78
C GLU A 186 5.25 -18.04 10.48
N ARG A 187 5.05 -17.66 11.75
CA ARG A 187 3.84 -18.00 12.51
C ARG A 187 2.61 -17.37 11.85
N LEU A 188 2.68 -16.07 11.54
CA LEU A 188 1.57 -15.35 10.91
C LEU A 188 1.21 -15.94 9.54
N GLN A 189 2.22 -16.30 8.74
CA GLN A 189 2.02 -16.94 7.44
C GLN A 189 1.36 -18.31 7.58
N GLN A 190 1.83 -19.15 8.51
CA GLN A 190 1.22 -20.48 8.74
C GLN A 190 -0.25 -20.35 9.18
N GLN A 191 -0.56 -19.39 10.04
CA GLN A 191 -1.93 -19.13 10.47
C GLN A 191 -2.80 -18.62 9.31
N LEU A 192 -2.29 -17.74 8.45
CA LEU A 192 -2.98 -17.28 7.24
C LEU A 192 -3.25 -18.45 6.27
N LEU A 193 -2.26 -19.32 6.05
CA LEU A 193 -2.42 -20.50 5.19
C LEU A 193 -3.48 -21.46 5.73
N ALA A 194 -3.60 -21.58 7.05
CA ALA A 194 -4.65 -22.40 7.67
C ALA A 194 -6.06 -21.84 7.43
N CYS A 195 -6.19 -20.54 7.14
CA CYS A 195 -7.47 -19.91 6.82
C CYS A 195 -7.96 -20.22 5.39
N LEU A 196 -7.15 -20.87 4.54
CA LEU A 196 -7.56 -21.22 3.19
C LEU A 196 -8.69 -22.26 3.19
N LEU A 197 -9.58 -22.13 2.23
CA LEU A 197 -10.53 -23.19 1.90
C LEU A 197 -9.77 -24.36 1.28
N THR A 198 -10.07 -25.56 1.77
CA THR A 198 -9.60 -26.83 1.21
C THR A 198 -10.43 -27.26 0.02
#